data_AF-A0A3B5A2A7-F1
#
_entry.id   AF-A0A3B5A2A7-F1
#
_cell.length_a   1.000
_cell.length_b   1.000
_cell.length_c   1.000
_cell.angle_alpha   90.00
_cell.angle_beta   90.00
_cell.angle_gamma   90.00
#
_symmetry.space_group_name_H-M   'P 1'
#
loop_
_entity.id
_entity.type
_entity.pdbx_description
1 polymer ?
#
loop_
_entity_poly.entity_id
_entity_poly.type
_entity_poly.pdbx_seq_one_letter_code
_entity_poly.pdbx_strand_id
1 'polypeptide(L)'
;MCSVVGCESLRRHAKRFKLPEDPEERLEWVQFVLDVNGQRLKESTWTDITICSEHFTNDCFVNKSPTEQLKPGSVPSLSVKIQPIFYA
;
A
#
# COMPACT_ATOMS: atom_id res chain seq x y z
N MET A 1 9.39 -4.74 -3.43
CA MET A 1 8.20 -5.48 -3.93
C MET A 1 7.02 -5.02 -3.09
N CYS A 2 5.83 -4.78 -3.67
CA CYS A 2 4.68 -4.39 -2.84
C CYS A 2 4.30 -5.56 -1.92
N SER A 3 3.98 -5.25 -0.66
CA SER A 3 3.60 -6.25 0.35
C SER A 3 2.16 -6.75 0.20
N VAL A 4 1.36 -6.12 -0.65
CA VAL A 4 0.02 -6.59 -1.01
C VAL A 4 0.14 -7.79 -1.96
N VAL A 5 -0.41 -8.93 -1.56
CA VAL A 5 -0.41 -10.18 -2.32
C VAL A 5 -1.20 -10.01 -3.61
N GLY A 6 -0.60 -10.41 -4.74
CA GLY A 6 -1.20 -10.24 -6.07
C GLY A 6 -1.04 -8.85 -6.67
N CYS A 7 -0.35 -7.92 -5.99
CA CYS A 7 -0.06 -6.60 -6.56
C CYS A 7 1.01 -6.70 -7.66
N GLU A 8 0.64 -6.32 -8.89
CA GLU A 8 1.55 -6.29 -10.05
C GLU A 8 2.24 -4.93 -10.27
N SER A 9 2.25 -4.06 -9.26
CA SER A 9 2.92 -2.74 -9.32
C SER A 9 4.41 -2.80 -9.70
N LEU A 10 5.04 -3.96 -9.56
CA LEU A 10 6.38 -4.20 -10.09
C LEU A 10 6.45 -4.03 -11.61
N ARG A 11 5.47 -4.56 -12.35
CA ARG A 11 5.41 -4.44 -13.82
C ARG A 11 5.10 -3.02 -14.28
N ARG A 12 4.36 -2.27 -13.46
CA ARG A 12 3.93 -0.89 -13.76
C ARG A 12 4.91 0.17 -13.26
N HIS A 13 6.02 -0.25 -12.65
CA HIS A 13 7.02 0.64 -12.05
C HIS A 13 6.41 1.66 -11.05
N ALA A 14 5.30 1.32 -10.40
CA ALA A 14 4.64 2.23 -9.49
C ALA A 14 5.54 2.57 -8.29
N LYS A 15 5.48 3.84 -7.85
CA LYS A 15 6.26 4.31 -6.71
C LYS A 15 5.88 3.53 -5.45
N ARG A 16 6.86 3.25 -4.59
CA ARG A 16 6.66 2.52 -3.33
C ARG A 16 7.00 3.41 -2.15
N PHE A 17 6.22 3.22 -1.10
CA PHE A 17 6.34 3.91 0.17
C PHE A 17 6.64 2.90 1.26
N LYS A 18 7.53 3.27 2.16
CA LYS A 18 7.76 2.54 3.41
C LYS A 18 6.71 2.96 4.42
N LEU A 19 6.57 2.15 5.47
CA LEU A 19 5.73 2.50 6.60
C LEU A 19 6.07 3.90 7.16
N PRO A 20 5.06 4.69 7.55
CA PRO A 20 5.27 5.99 8.15
C PRO A 20 5.94 5.89 9.53
N GLU A 21 6.61 6.99 9.91
CA GLU A 21 7.22 7.13 11.24
C GLU A 21 6.18 7.27 12.34
N ASP A 22 5.02 7.85 12.02
CA ASP A 22 3.90 7.93 12.94
C ASP A 22 3.37 6.52 13.28
N PRO A 23 3.26 6.16 14.57
CA PRO A 23 2.85 4.82 14.99
C PRO A 23 1.38 4.51 14.70
N GLU A 24 0.49 5.50 14.69
CA GLU A 24 -0.94 5.30 14.40
C GLU A 24 -1.13 5.03 12.91
N GLU A 25 -0.57 5.89 12.05
CA GLU A 25 -0.59 5.68 10.59
C GLU A 25 0.06 4.33 10.23
N ARG A 26 1.16 3.98 10.89
CA ARG A 26 1.85 2.72 10.66
C ARG A 26 0.96 1.53 10.96
N LEU A 27 0.21 1.58 12.05
CA LEU A 27 -0.71 0.51 12.42
C LEU A 27 -1.82 0.36 11.37
N GLU A 28 -2.37 1.47 10.87
CA GLU A 28 -3.40 1.43 9.82
C GLU A 28 -2.87 0.80 8.52
N TRP A 29 -1.65 1.16 8.09
CA TRP A 29 -1.03 0.57 6.91
C TRP A 29 -0.80 -0.93 7.07
N VAL A 30 -0.33 -1.35 8.23
CA VAL A 30 -0.13 -2.77 8.57
C VAL A 30 -1.47 -3.49 8.53
N GLN A 31 -2.48 -2.97 9.22
CA GLN A 31 -3.80 -3.57 9.30
C GLN A 31 -4.40 -3.73 7.90
N PHE A 32 -4.28 -2.70 7.05
CA PHE A 32 -4.67 -2.78 5.65
C PHE A 32 -3.99 -3.96 4.94
N VAL A 33 -2.66 -4.10 5.05
CA VAL A 33 -1.92 -5.20 4.41
C VAL A 33 -2.39 -6.58 4.91
N LEU A 34 -2.61 -6.72 6.23
CA LEU A 34 -3.11 -7.96 6.82
C LEU A 34 -4.50 -8.32 6.29
N ASP A 35 -5.39 -7.35 6.24
CA ASP A 35 -6.77 -7.53 5.79
C ASP A 35 -6.84 -7.88 4.30
N VAL A 36 -6.10 -7.16 3.44
CA VAL A 36 -6.10 -7.44 1.99
C VAL A 36 -5.43 -8.76 1.64
N ASN A 37 -4.40 -9.15 2.39
CA ASN A 37 -3.69 -10.42 2.21
C ASN A 37 -4.42 -11.60 2.85
N GLY A 38 -5.39 -11.37 3.75
CA GLY A 38 -6.02 -12.42 4.54
C GLY A 38 -5.04 -13.14 5.48
N GLN A 39 -4.02 -12.42 5.97
CA GLN A 39 -2.94 -12.98 6.79
C GLN A 39 -2.89 -12.30 8.16
N ARG A 40 -2.33 -13.01 9.14
CA ARG A 40 -1.89 -12.41 10.41
C ARG A 40 -0.37 -12.52 10.47
N LEU A 41 0.33 -11.42 10.21
CA LEU A 41 1.80 -11.35 10.33
C LEU A 41 2.20 -11.00 11.76
N LYS A 42 3.38 -11.45 12.19
CA LYS A 42 3.95 -11.06 13.47
C LYS A 42 4.49 -9.64 13.38
N GLU A 43 4.40 -8.88 14.47
CA GLU A 43 4.93 -7.50 14.57
C GLU A 43 6.40 -7.39 14.16
N SER A 44 7.18 -8.42 14.47
CA SER A 44 8.61 -8.49 14.13
C SER A 44 8.88 -8.48 12.61
N THR A 45 7.88 -8.71 11.75
CA THR A 45 8.04 -8.70 10.29
C THR A 45 7.50 -7.43 9.64
N TRP A 46 7.08 -6.43 10.42
CA TRP A 46 6.51 -5.20 9.88
C TRP A 46 7.55 -4.26 9.26
N THR A 47 8.83 -4.43 9.59
CA THR A 47 9.93 -3.54 9.16
C THR A 47 10.16 -3.48 7.66
N ASP A 48 9.75 -4.52 6.92
CA ASP A 48 9.96 -4.64 5.48
C ASP A 48 8.68 -4.40 4.65
N ILE A 49 7.61 -3.90 5.29
CA ILE A 49 6.36 -3.61 4.60
C ILE A 49 6.54 -2.37 3.70
N THR A 50 6.24 -2.56 2.41
CA THR A 50 6.19 -1.46 1.45
C THR A 50 4.93 -1.53 0.60
N ILE A 51 4.27 -0.39 0.40
CA ILE A 51 3.01 -0.29 -0.33
C ILE A 51 3.20 0.64 -1.53
N CYS A 52 2.67 0.28 -2.70
CA CYS A 52 2.79 1.11 -3.89
C CYS A 52 1.71 2.20 -3.98
N SER A 53 1.94 3.23 -4.80
CA SER A 53 1.03 4.36 -5.01
C SER A 53 -0.39 3.93 -5.43
N GLU A 54 -0.53 2.82 -6.14
CA GLU A 54 -1.84 2.28 -6.57
C GLU A 54 -2.79 1.90 -5.41
N HIS A 55 -2.30 1.77 -4.18
CA HIS A 55 -3.14 1.48 -3.01
C HIS A 55 -3.63 2.74 -2.26
N PHE A 56 -3.26 3.92 -2.75
CA PHE A 56 -3.67 5.21 -2.22
C PHE A 56 -4.57 5.93 -3.21
N THR A 57 -5.52 6.70 -2.71
CA THR A 57 -6.33 7.57 -3.56
C THR A 57 -5.54 8.81 -3.97
N ASN A 58 -5.89 9.44 -5.09
CA ASN A 58 -5.14 10.58 -5.64
C ASN A 58 -5.06 11.77 -4.67
N ASP A 59 -6.04 11.92 -3.78
CA ASP A 59 -6.08 12.96 -2.75
C ASP A 59 -5.10 12.72 -1.59
N CYS A 60 -4.58 11.51 -1.40
CA CYS A 60 -3.47 11.22 -0.48
C CYS A 60 -2.16 11.86 -0.92
N PHE A 61 -2.03 12.21 -2.20
CA PHE A 61 -0.78 12.76 -2.73
C PHE A 61 -0.77 14.28 -2.65
N VAL A 62 0.42 14.82 -2.40
CA VAL A 62 0.69 16.25 -2.51
C VAL A 62 0.65 16.62 -4.00
N ASN A 63 -0.53 17.06 -4.47
CA ASN A 63 -0.70 17.61 -5.82
C ASN A 63 0.30 18.75 -6.01
N LYS A 64 1.34 18.52 -6.84
CA LYS A 64 2.43 19.40 -7.33
C LYS A 64 3.83 18.80 -7.21
N SER A 65 4.05 17.65 -6.58
CA SER A 65 5.41 17.09 -6.51
C SER A 65 5.72 16.16 -7.69
N PRO A 66 6.87 16.33 -8.38
CA PRO A 66 7.36 15.36 -9.36
C PRO A 66 7.76 14.03 -8.71
N THR A 67 7.72 13.98 -7.38
CA THR A 67 8.19 12.87 -6.57
C THR A 67 7.04 12.07 -5.97
N GLU A 68 5.75 12.31 -6.28
CA GLU A 68 4.60 11.60 -5.68
C GLU A 68 4.78 11.39 -4.16
N GLN A 69 4.69 12.46 -3.37
CA GLN A 69 4.78 12.36 -1.90
C GLN A 69 3.39 12.20 -1.30
N LEU A 70 3.26 11.34 -0.29
CA LEU A 70 2.04 11.21 0.51
C LEU A 70 1.95 12.37 1.49
N LYS A 71 0.73 12.85 1.73
CA LYS A 71 0.45 13.79 2.81
C LYS A 71 0.58 13.06 4.16
N PRO A 72 0.97 13.76 5.25
CA PRO A 72 0.81 13.23 6.59
C PRO A 72 -0.63 12.79 6.83
N GLY A 73 -0.83 11.68 7.54
CA GLY A 73 -2.13 11.06 7.77
C GLY A 73 -2.70 10.28 6.59
N SER A 74 -1.93 10.10 5.50
CA SER A 74 -2.41 9.31 4.36
C SER A 74 -2.31 7.83 4.65
N VAL A 75 -3.41 7.12 4.43
CA VAL A 75 -3.48 5.68 4.63
C VAL A 75 -3.96 4.97 3.37
N PRO A 76 -3.42 3.76 3.09
CA PRO A 76 -3.84 2.98 1.94
C PRO A 76 -5.28 2.51 2.16
N SER A 77 -6.10 2.64 1.14
CA SER A 77 -7.53 2.31 1.20
C SER A 77 -8.01 1.50 -0.01
N LEU A 78 -7.21 1.45 -1.08
CA LEU A 78 -7.59 0.78 -2.32
C LEU A 78 -7.08 -0.67 -2.34
N SER A 79 -8.00 -1.62 -2.22
CA SER A 79 -7.70 -3.04 -2.50
C SER A 79 -7.79 -3.31 -4.00
N VAL A 80 -6.71 -3.03 -4.74
CA VAL A 80 -6.61 -3.41 -6.16
C VAL A 80 -6.36 -4.92 -6.25
N LYS A 81 -7.38 -5.72 -5.91
CA LYS A 81 -7.41 -7.14 -6.23
C LYS A 81 -7.70 -7.22 -7.72
N ILE A 82 -6.70 -7.61 -8.52
CA ILE A 82 -7.00 -8.07 -9.88
C ILE A 82 -7.86 -9.32 -9.70
N GLN A 83 -9.18 -9.17 -9.80
CA GLN A 83 -10.03 -10.33 -9.98
C GLN A 83 -9.55 -11.00 -11.27
N PRO A 84 -9.22 -12.31 -11.26
CA PRO A 84 -9.03 -13.02 -12.51
C PRO A 84 -10.32 -12.82 -13.31
N ILE A 85 -10.20 -12.22 -14.49
CA ILE A 85 -11.30 -12.08 -15.43
C ILE A 85 -11.64 -13.50 -15.84
N PHE A 86 -12.58 -14.14 -15.13
CA PHE A 86 -13.23 -15.33 -15.65
C PHE A 86 -14.09 -14.82 -16.80
N TYR A 87 -13.55 -14.93 -18.01
CA TYR A 87 -14.35 -14.84 -19.23
C TYR A 87 -15.44 -15.92 -19.12
N ALA A 88 -16.69 -15.47 -19.00
CA ALA A 88 -17.87 -16.30 -19.17
C ALA A 88 -18.17 -16.46 -20.66
#